data_AF-A0A7Y2KGS1-F1
#
_entry.id   AF-A0A7Y2KGS1-F1
#
_cell.length_a   1.000
_cell.length_b   1.000
_cell.length_c   1.000
_cell.angle_alpha   90.00
_cell.angle_beta   90.00
_cell.angle_gamma   90.00
#
_symmetry.space_group_name_H-M   'P 1'
#
loop_
_entity.id
_entity.type
_entity.pdbx_description
1 polymer ?
#
loop_
_entity_poly.entity_id
_entity_poly.type
_entity_poly.pdbx_seq_one_letter_code
_entity_poly.pdbx_strand_id
1 'polypeptide(L)' 'VRVAKLNVDDSPDIASQFGVRGIPTLILFKEGQIKGQMVGVNPKNNIIQLIQKNL' A
#
# COMPACT_ATOMS: atom_id res chain seq x y z
N VAL A 1 -6.58 -9.84 7.93
CA VAL A 1 -5.73 -8.91 7.13
C VAL A 1 -4.31 -8.99 7.66
N ARG A 2 -3.30 -9.13 6.80
CA ARG A 2 -1.87 -9.08 7.20
C ARG A 2 -1.31 -7.71 6.86
N VAL A 3 -0.49 -7.14 7.74
CA VAL A 3 0.16 -5.84 7.55
C VAL A 3 1.67 -6.05 7.52
N ALA A 4 2.33 -5.46 6.53
CA ALA A 4 3.77 -5.51 6.37
C ALA A 4 4.30 -4.10 6.06
N LYS A 5 5.57 -3.86 6.40
CA LYS A 5 6.30 -2.63 6.08
C LYS A 5 7.47 -3.01 5.19
N LEU A 6 7.66 -2.22 4.14
CA LEU A 6 8.84 -2.26 3.28
C LEU A 6 9.54 -0.90 3.38
N ASN A 7 10.87 -0.92 3.55
CA ASN A 7 11.69 0.27 3.44
C ASN A 7 12.10 0.44 1.97
N VAL A 8 11.84 1.62 1.40
CA VAL A 8 12.13 1.89 -0.02
C VAL A 8 13.62 2.09 -0.28
N ASP A 9 14.38 2.53 0.74
CA ASP A 9 15.83 2.72 0.63
C ASP A 9 16.54 1.36 0.54
N ASP A 10 16.05 0.36 1.27
CA ASP A 10 16.60 -1.01 1.27
C ASP A 10 16.08 -1.84 0.08
N SER A 11 15.00 -1.42 -0.57
CA SER A 11 14.32 -2.18 -1.62
C SER A 11 13.80 -1.29 -2.76
N PRO A 12 14.69 -0.53 -3.43
CA PRO A 12 14.31 0.46 -4.44
C PRO A 12 13.66 -0.18 -5.68
N ASP A 13 14.10 -1.36 -6.08
CA ASP A 13 13.54 -2.09 -7.23
C ASP A 13 12.08 -2.48 -6.99
N ILE A 14 11.76 -2.93 -5.78
CA ILE A 14 10.39 -3.30 -5.39
C ILE A 14 9.52 -2.04 -5.36
N ALA A 15 10.02 -0.93 -4.81
CA ALA A 15 9.31 0.34 -4.80
C ALA A 15 9.00 0.82 -6.25
N SER A 16 9.97 0.70 -7.16
CA SER A 16 9.81 1.02 -8.58
C SER A 16 8.80 0.11 -9.27
N GLN A 17 8.87 -1.21 -9.05
CA GLN A 17 7.96 -2.20 -9.63
C GLN A 17 6.49 -1.89 -9.29
N PHE A 18 6.21 -1.40 -8.09
CA PHE A 18 4.87 -1.03 -7.64
C PHE A 18 4.52 0.46 -7.86
N GLY A 19 5.35 1.21 -8.59
CA GLY A 19 5.10 2.61 -8.95
C GLY A 19 5.05 3.55 -7.74
N VAL A 20 5.80 3.26 -6.67
CA VAL A 20 5.88 4.10 -5.48
C VAL A 20 6.66 5.38 -5.81
N ARG A 21 5.95 6.50 -5.93
CA ARG A 21 6.50 7.83 -6.27
C ARG A 21 6.59 8.80 -5.08
N GLY A 22 6.07 8.39 -3.92
CA GLY A 22 6.07 9.20 -2.71
C GLY A 22 5.78 8.34 -1.48
N ILE A 23 6.29 8.77 -0.33
CA ILE A 23 6.11 8.07 0.96
C ILE A 23 5.23 8.91 1.90
N PRO A 24 4.42 8.26 2.77
CA PRO A 24 4.14 6.82 2.79
C PRO A 24 3.21 6.42 1.63
N THR A 25 3.36 5.19 1.12
CA THR A 25 2.40 4.58 0.19
C THR A 25 1.89 3.26 0.78
N LEU A 26 0.58 3.08 0.79
CA LEU A 26 -0.08 1.84 1.19
C LEU A 26 -0.59 1.13 -0.07
N ILE A 27 -0.35 -0.18 -0.16
CA ILE A 27 -0.84 -1.02 -1.25
C ILE A 27 -1.59 -2.19 -0.64
N LEU A 28 -2.84 -2.40 -1.07
CA LEU A 28 -3.68 -3.50 -0.65
C LEU A 28 -3.59 -4.63 -1.67
N PHE A 29 -3.18 -5.80 -1.21
CA PHE A 29 -3.15 -7.03 -1.98
C PHE A 29 -4.26 -7.98 -1.56
N LYS A 30 -4.93 -8.63 -2.52
CA LYS A 30 -5.85 -9.75 -2.31
C LYS A 30 -5.64 -10.78 -3.42
N GLU A 31 -5.40 -12.03 -3.04
CA GLU A 31 -5.16 -13.15 -3.96
C GLU A 31 -4.03 -12.87 -4.97
N GLY A 32 -2.95 -12.22 -4.49
CA GLY A 32 -1.81 -11.85 -5.33
C GLY A 32 -2.03 -10.64 -6.24
N GLN A 33 -3.23 -10.05 -6.26
CA GLN A 33 -3.57 -8.88 -7.07
C GLN A 33 -3.64 -7.60 -6.23
N ILE A 34 -3.25 -6.48 -6.82
CA ILE A 34 -3.44 -5.15 -6.22
C ILE A 34 -4.92 -4.79 -6.31
N LYS A 35 -5.56 -4.52 -5.18
CA LYS A 35 -6.95 -4.06 -5.10
C LYS A 35 -7.08 -2.58 -4.78
N GLY A 36 -6.01 -1.94 -4.33
CA GLY A 36 -6.00 -0.50 -4.15
C GLY A 36 -4.66 0.04 -3.66
N GLN A 37 -4.49 1.34 -3.83
CA GLN A 37 -3.28 2.07 -3.46
C GLN A 37 -3.67 3.43 -2.87
N MET A 38 -2.94 3.87 -1.85
CA MET A 38 -3.07 5.20 -1.25
C MET A 38 -1.68 5.80 -1.11
N VAL A 39 -1.48 7.00 -1.65
CA VAL A 39 -0.22 7.74 -1.56
C VAL A 39 -0.39 8.89 -0.56
N GLY A 40 0.65 9.14 0.22
CA GLY A 40 0.68 10.17 1.23
C GLY A 40 0.00 9.77 2.54
N VAL A 41 0.04 10.69 3.50
CA VAL A 41 -0.57 10.49 4.82
C VAL A 41 -2.09 10.47 4.67
N ASN A 42 -2.70 9.39 5.15
CA ASN A 42 -4.14 9.22 5.11
C ASN A 42 -4.70 8.94 6.51
N PRO A 43 -5.86 9.52 6.88
CA PRO A 43 -6.51 9.23 8.15
C PRO A 43 -6.87 7.74 8.29
N LYS A 44 -6.90 7.26 9.54
CA LYS A 44 -7.28 5.88 9.89
C LYS A 44 -8.57 5.42 9.22
N ASN A 45 -9.60 6.28 9.20
CA ASN A 45 -10.90 5.94 8.62
C ASN A 45 -10.81 5.63 7.12
N ASN A 46 -9.97 6.34 6.36
CA ASN A 46 -9.80 6.09 4.92
C ASN A 46 -9.14 4.74 4.68
N ILE A 47 -8.16 4.38 5.51
CA ILE A 47 -7.48 3.07 5.43
C ILE A 47 -8.47 1.94 5.74
N ILE A 48 -9.30 2.10 6.77
CA ILE A 48 -10.34 1.13 7.12
C ILE A 48 -11.33 0.95 5.96
N GLN A 49 -11.80 2.06 5.37
CA GLN A 49 -12.71 2.00 4.23
C GLN A 49 -12.10 1.32 3.01
N LEU A 50 -10.82 1.57 2.70
CA LEU A 50 -10.12 0.90 1.61
C LEU A 50 -10.13 -0.62 1.81
N ILE A 51 -9.81 -1.07 3.02
CA ILE A 51 -9.78 -2.49 3.36
C ILE A 51 -11.18 -3.09 3.24
N GLN A 52 -12.20 -2.48 3.85
CA GLN A 52 -13.57 -2.99 3.87
C GLN A 52 -14.19 -3.10 2.46
N LYS A 53 -13.93 -2.12 1.57
CA LYS A 53 -14.45 -2.14 0.19
C LYS A 53 -13.88 -3.27 -0.68
N ASN A 54 -12.73 -3.83 -0.29
CA ASN A 54 -11.98 -4.78 -1.09
C ASN A 54 -11.79 -6.15 -0.41
N LEU A 55 -12.31 -6.30 0.82
CA LEU A 55 -12.37 -7.57 1.53
C LEU A 55 -13.41 -8.52 0.95
#